data_AF-A0A1Q7WBA9-F1
#
_entry.id   AF-A0A1Q7WBA9-F1
#
_cell.length_a   1.000
_cell.length_b   1.000
_cell.length_c   1.000
_cell.angle_alpha   90.00
_cell.angle_beta   90.00
_cell.angle_gamma   90.00
#
_symmetry.space_group_name_H-M   'P 1'
#
loop_
_entity.id
_entity.type
_entity.pdbx_description
1 polymer ?
#
loop_
_entity_poly.entity_id
_entity_poly.type
_entity_poly.pdbx_seq_one_letter_code
_entity_poly.pdbx_strand_id
1 'polypeptide(L)'
;MIIDLPEGKEPIGYVWGEMVPGIGPAAATFAMAVYEHATLGLREFEAARLRVAQINGCLFCLDWRTDRDGTKVEEGFEAAVADWRATDAFDERTRLAAEYAERYALDHHGLDDE
;
A
#
# COMPACT_ATOMS: atom_id res chain seq x y z
N MET A 1 -2.89 20.87 -11.23
CA MET A 1 -4.20 21.34 -10.78
C MET A 1 -4.16 21.38 -9.27
N ILE A 2 -4.33 22.54 -8.66
CA ILE A 2 -4.42 22.71 -7.20
C ILE A 2 -5.92 22.86 -6.91
N ILE A 3 -6.44 22.05 -5.99
CA ILE A 3 -7.85 22.07 -5.58
C ILE A 3 -7.96 22.93 -4.32
N ASP A 4 -8.82 23.95 -4.35
CA ASP A 4 -9.13 24.74 -3.16
C ASP A 4 -10.03 23.93 -2.22
N LEU A 5 -9.57 23.77 -0.98
CA LEU A 5 -10.32 23.06 0.06
C LEU A 5 -11.14 24.06 0.87
N PRO A 6 -12.45 23.81 1.09
CA PRO A 6 -13.24 24.60 2.03
C PRO A 6 -12.64 24.55 3.44
N GLU A 7 -12.85 25.61 4.21
CA GLU A 7 -12.34 25.71 5.57
C GLU A 7 -12.79 24.52 6.44
N GLY A 8 -11.84 23.90 7.14
CA GLY A 8 -12.09 22.77 8.04
C GLY A 8 -12.30 21.41 7.35
N LYS A 9 -12.19 21.31 6.02
CA LYS A 9 -12.29 20.02 5.31
C LYS A 9 -10.95 19.30 5.26
N GLU A 10 -10.96 17.99 5.57
CA GLU A 10 -9.81 17.11 5.34
C GLU A 10 -9.67 16.84 3.83
N PRO A 11 -8.48 17.02 3.23
CA PRO A 11 -8.27 16.91 1.80
C PRO A 11 -8.83 15.64 1.15
N ILE A 12 -8.49 14.45 1.66
CA ILE A 12 -8.84 13.18 1.03
C ILE A 12 -10.34 12.92 1.16
N GLY A 13 -10.88 13.10 2.36
CA GLY A 13 -12.30 12.95 2.66
C GLY A 13 -13.16 13.90 1.82
N TYR A 14 -12.71 15.13 1.58
CA TYR A 14 -13.44 16.06 0.72
C TYR A 14 -13.42 15.65 -0.75
N VAL A 15 -12.25 15.30 -1.28
CA VAL A 15 -12.12 14.91 -2.70
C VAL A 15 -12.92 13.62 -2.96
N TRP A 16 -12.73 12.59 -2.14
CA TRP A 16 -13.37 11.29 -2.36
C TRP A 16 -14.84 11.26 -1.90
N GLY A 17 -15.21 12.02 -0.88
CA GLY A 17 -16.57 12.03 -0.34
C GLY A 17 -17.52 12.99 -1.05
N GLU A 18 -17.04 14.16 -1.48
CA GLU A 18 -17.91 15.26 -1.93
C GLU A 18 -17.67 15.65 -3.40
N MET A 19 -16.43 15.65 -3.89
CA MET A 19 -16.14 16.08 -5.26
C MET A 19 -16.44 15.01 -6.33
N VAL A 20 -16.42 13.73 -5.96
CA VAL A 20 -16.72 12.61 -6.87
C VAL A 20 -17.81 11.67 -6.30
N PRO A 21 -19.01 12.17 -5.99
CA PRO A 21 -20.00 11.46 -5.17
C PRO A 21 -20.52 10.15 -5.80
N GLY A 22 -20.45 10.01 -7.13
CA GLY A 22 -20.92 8.80 -7.82
C GLY A 22 -20.01 7.58 -7.66
N ILE A 23 -18.72 7.77 -7.38
CA ILE A 23 -17.73 6.68 -7.30
C ILE A 23 -16.87 6.71 -6.05
N GLY A 24 -16.63 7.90 -5.50
CA GLY A 24 -15.65 8.10 -4.44
C GLY A 24 -15.98 7.35 -3.13
N PRO A 25 -17.23 7.39 -2.61
CA PRO A 25 -17.59 6.59 -1.44
C PRO A 25 -17.38 5.08 -1.62
N ALA A 26 -17.72 4.55 -2.81
CA ALA A 26 -17.52 3.14 -3.13
C ALA A 26 -16.03 2.78 -3.23
N ALA A 27 -15.24 3.60 -3.92
CA ALA A 27 -13.79 3.42 -4.03
C ALA A 27 -13.10 3.51 -2.67
N ALA A 28 -13.51 4.46 -1.81
CA ALA A 28 -13.01 4.60 -0.45
C ALA A 28 -13.30 3.35 0.39
N THR A 29 -14.53 2.85 0.32
CA THR A 29 -14.96 1.64 1.04
C THR A 29 -14.16 0.42 0.58
N PHE A 30 -14.00 0.25 -0.74
CA PHE A 30 -13.20 -0.83 -1.30
C PHE A 30 -11.73 -0.74 -0.88
N ALA A 31 -11.13 0.45 -0.93
CA ALA A 31 -9.76 0.66 -0.50
C ALA A 31 -9.56 0.34 0.99
N MET A 32 -10.49 0.76 1.86
CA MET A 32 -10.41 0.52 3.30
C MET A 32 -10.62 -0.96 3.67
N ALA A 33 -11.48 -1.68 2.95
CA ALA A 33 -11.72 -3.10 3.18
C ALA A 33 -10.42 -3.93 3.08
N VAL A 34 -9.48 -3.55 2.22
CA VAL A 34 -8.16 -4.20 2.10
C VAL A 34 -7.35 -4.07 3.39
N TYR A 35 -7.46 -2.96 4.13
CA TYR A 35 -6.75 -2.76 5.39
C TYR A 35 -7.49 -3.41 6.56
N GLU A 36 -8.83 -3.27 6.60
CA GLU A 36 -9.68 -3.72 7.72
C GLU A 36 -9.89 -5.24 7.76
N HIS A 37 -9.82 -5.90 6.60
CA HIS A 37 -10.15 -7.33 6.47
C HIS A 37 -8.98 -8.17 5.95
N ALA A 38 -7.77 -7.62 5.93
CA ALA A 38 -6.58 -8.39 5.57
C ALA A 38 -6.33 -9.54 6.56
N THR A 39 -6.05 -10.71 6.01
CA THR A 39 -5.66 -11.91 6.76
C THR A 39 -4.13 -12.11 6.83
N LEU A 40 -3.37 -11.30 6.10
CA LEU A 40 -1.91 -11.30 6.12
C LEU A 40 -1.37 -10.68 7.41
N GLY A 41 -0.20 -11.13 7.85
CA GLY A 41 0.56 -10.47 8.91
C GLY A 41 0.99 -9.06 8.50
N LEU A 42 1.31 -8.21 9.49
CA LEU A 42 1.66 -6.80 9.25
C LEU A 42 2.86 -6.65 8.29
N ARG A 43 3.94 -7.42 8.49
CA ARG A 43 5.14 -7.37 7.63
C ARG A 43 4.84 -7.78 6.19
N GLU A 44 4.10 -8.88 6.01
CA GLU A 44 3.70 -9.40 4.69
C GLU A 44 2.88 -8.37 3.93
N PHE A 45 1.88 -7.80 4.62
CA PHE A 45 1.01 -6.78 4.05
C PHE A 45 1.79 -5.52 3.66
N GLU A 46 2.62 -4.98 4.57
CA GLU A 46 3.42 -3.79 4.30
C GLU A 46 4.47 -4.05 3.22
N ALA A 47 5.08 -5.23 3.16
CA ALA A 47 6.06 -5.57 2.13
C ALA A 47 5.45 -5.49 0.72
N ALA A 48 4.28 -6.10 0.53
CA ALA A 48 3.56 -6.02 -0.74
C ALA A 48 3.13 -4.57 -1.05
N ARG A 49 2.48 -3.89 -0.08
CA ARG A 49 1.96 -2.53 -0.26
C ARG A 49 3.06 -1.52 -0.58
N LEU A 50 4.17 -1.53 0.18
CA LEU A 50 5.31 -0.65 -0.05
C LEU A 50 5.97 -0.95 -1.39
N ARG A 51 6.09 -2.22 -1.79
CA ARG A 51 6.69 -2.56 -3.08
C ARG A 51 5.85 -2.02 -4.24
N VAL A 52 4.53 -2.18 -4.18
CA VAL A 52 3.61 -1.57 -5.17
C VAL A 52 3.76 -0.04 -5.18
N ALA A 53 3.81 0.60 -4.01
CA ALA A 53 3.97 2.05 -3.90
C ALA A 53 5.30 2.55 -4.51
N GLN A 54 6.41 1.83 -4.28
CA GLN A 54 7.72 2.13 -4.84
C GLN A 54 7.73 2.01 -6.36
N ILE A 55 7.17 0.93 -6.91
CA ILE A 55 7.12 0.68 -8.36
C ILE A 55 6.24 1.73 -9.05
N ASN A 56 5.09 2.06 -8.47
CA ASN A 56 4.16 3.04 -9.04
C ASN A 56 4.58 4.50 -8.79
N GLY A 57 5.65 4.75 -8.00
CA GLY A 57 6.07 6.10 -7.63
C GLY A 57 5.02 6.89 -6.85
N CYS A 58 4.14 6.20 -6.10
CA CYS A 58 3.07 6.85 -5.35
C CYS A 58 3.61 7.42 -4.02
N LEU A 59 4.05 8.69 -4.02
CA LEU A 59 4.59 9.36 -2.83
C LEU A 59 3.61 9.35 -1.64
N PHE A 60 2.34 9.58 -1.90
CA PHE A 60 1.30 9.49 -0.88
C PHE A 60 1.24 8.09 -0.24
N CYS A 61 1.31 7.05 -1.08
CA CYS A 61 1.31 5.68 -0.61
C CYS A 61 2.61 5.35 0.15
N LEU A 62 3.76 5.89 -0.26
CA LEU A 62 5.03 5.69 0.46
C LEU A 62 4.99 6.31 1.86
N ASP A 63 4.34 7.46 2.01
CA ASP A 63 4.17 8.13 3.31
C ASP A 63 3.05 7.49 4.16
N TRP A 64 2.08 6.83 3.52
CA TRP A 64 1.06 6.05 4.22
C TRP A 64 1.72 4.89 4.98
N ARG A 65 1.57 4.83 6.30
CA ARG A 65 2.05 3.71 7.12
C ARG A 65 0.88 2.99 7.74
N THR A 66 0.72 1.71 7.39
CA THR A 66 -0.34 0.89 8.01
C THR A 66 -0.04 0.73 9.50
N ASP A 67 -0.98 1.19 10.30
CA ASP A 67 -1.03 0.97 11.74
C ASP A 67 -2.06 -0.12 12.01
N ARG A 68 -1.66 -1.19 12.69
CA ARG A 68 -2.58 -2.23 13.18
C ARG A 68 -2.47 -2.30 14.69
N ASP A 69 -3.51 -1.82 15.36
CA ASP A 69 -3.63 -1.82 16.81
C ASP A 69 -2.43 -1.15 17.52
N GLY A 70 -1.94 -0.04 16.98
CA GLY A 70 -0.79 0.71 17.49
C GLY A 70 0.57 0.14 17.07
N THR A 71 0.59 -0.91 16.26
CA THR A 71 1.81 -1.56 15.77
C THR A 71 2.07 -1.18 14.32
N LYS A 72 3.32 -0.78 14.04
CA LYS A 72 3.85 -0.49 12.70
C LYS A 72 5.05 -1.38 12.43
N VAL A 73 5.41 -1.52 11.17
CA VAL A 73 6.72 -2.07 10.79
C VAL A 73 7.84 -1.17 11.33
N GLU A 74 9.01 -1.75 11.52
CA GLU A 74 10.20 -1.09 12.01
C GLU A 74 10.70 0.02 11.08
N GLU A 75 11.51 0.92 11.63
CA GLU A 75 12.21 1.94 10.84
C GLU A 75 13.19 1.28 9.86
N GLY A 76 13.23 1.79 8.62
CA GLY A 76 14.08 1.25 7.55
C GLY A 76 13.46 0.05 6.82
N PHE A 77 12.26 -0.40 7.20
CA PHE A 77 11.56 -1.48 6.51
C PHE A 77 11.32 -1.15 5.03
N GLU A 78 11.03 0.11 4.70
CA GLU A 78 10.88 0.57 3.31
C GLU A 78 12.15 0.39 2.47
N ALA A 79 13.33 0.60 3.06
CA ALA A 79 14.60 0.37 2.40
C ALA A 79 14.84 -1.14 2.20
N ALA A 80 14.50 -1.96 3.20
CA ALA A 80 14.54 -3.42 3.07
C ALA A 80 13.57 -3.93 1.98
N VAL A 81 12.39 -3.33 1.83
CA VAL A 81 11.44 -3.66 0.74
C VAL A 81 12.01 -3.26 -0.63
N ALA A 82 12.72 -2.14 -0.72
CA ALA A 82 13.39 -1.76 -1.97
C ALA A 82 14.49 -2.77 -2.35
N ASP A 83 15.18 -3.32 -1.35
CA ASP A 83 16.23 -4.34 -1.49
C ASP A 83 15.75 -5.77 -1.18
N TRP A 84 14.47 -6.07 -1.44
CA TRP A 84 13.82 -7.31 -1.00
C TRP A 84 14.52 -8.59 -1.47
N ARG A 85 15.33 -8.54 -2.54
CA ARG A 85 16.08 -9.69 -3.06
C ARG A 85 17.30 -10.04 -2.23
N ALA A 86 17.98 -9.05 -1.66
CA ALA A 86 19.27 -9.24 -1.02
C ALA A 86 19.23 -9.00 0.50
N THR A 87 18.23 -8.27 1.00
CA THR A 87 18.07 -8.03 2.44
C THR A 87 17.99 -9.34 3.23
N ASP A 88 18.60 -9.38 4.42
CA ASP A 88 18.50 -10.46 5.40
C ASP A 88 17.40 -10.21 6.45
N ALA A 89 16.74 -9.04 6.40
CA ALA A 89 15.70 -8.64 7.35
C ALA A 89 14.36 -9.35 7.13
N PHE A 90 14.19 -10.09 6.03
CA PHE A 90 12.93 -10.75 5.66
C PHE A 90 12.98 -12.25 5.90
N ASP A 91 11.94 -12.74 6.57
CA ASP A 91 11.56 -14.14 6.51
C ASP A 91 11.00 -14.50 5.12
N GLU A 92 10.74 -15.78 4.91
CA GLU A 92 10.26 -16.32 3.64
C GLU A 92 8.93 -15.69 3.21
N ARG A 93 7.98 -15.54 4.13
CA ARG A 93 6.64 -15.01 3.83
C ARG A 93 6.68 -13.52 3.48
N THR A 94 7.47 -12.72 4.18
CA THR A 94 7.66 -11.29 3.90
C THR A 94 8.33 -11.10 2.54
N ARG A 95 9.36 -11.91 2.24
CA ARG A 95 10.04 -11.86 0.94
C ARG A 95 9.11 -12.25 -0.20
N LEU A 96 8.33 -13.31 -0.04
CA LEU A 96 7.34 -13.76 -1.01
C LEU A 96 6.30 -12.68 -1.31
N ALA A 97 5.86 -11.94 -0.29
CA ALA A 97 4.91 -10.84 -0.48
C ALA A 97 5.50 -9.69 -1.29
N ALA A 98 6.75 -9.29 -1.05
CA ALA A 98 7.45 -8.28 -1.85
C ALA A 98 7.69 -8.76 -3.29
N GLU A 99 8.11 -10.02 -3.46
CA GLU A 99 8.30 -10.63 -4.77
C GLU A 99 7.01 -10.66 -5.59
N TYR A 100 5.93 -11.17 -4.98
CA TYR A 100 4.62 -11.25 -5.63
C TYR A 100 4.15 -9.87 -6.07
N ALA A 101 4.27 -8.86 -5.19
CA ALA A 101 3.91 -7.48 -5.53
C ALA A 101 4.71 -6.93 -6.71
N GLU A 102 6.02 -7.23 -6.79
CA GLU A 102 6.84 -6.78 -7.90
C GLU A 102 6.47 -7.46 -9.21
N ARG A 103 6.33 -8.79 -9.21
CA ARG A 103 5.90 -9.54 -10.40
C ARG A 103 4.50 -9.10 -10.83
N TYR A 104 3.56 -8.94 -9.90
CA TYR A 104 2.22 -8.44 -10.22
C TYR A 104 2.25 -7.08 -10.92
N ALA A 105 3.17 -6.19 -10.54
CA ALA A 105 3.27 -4.87 -11.14
C ALA A 105 4.04 -4.85 -12.48
N LEU A 106 5.07 -5.68 -12.64
CA LEU A 106 6.02 -5.60 -13.76
C LEU A 106 5.93 -6.75 -14.77
N ASP A 107 5.44 -7.91 -14.34
CA ASP A 107 5.37 -9.14 -15.12
C ASP A 107 4.21 -10.04 -14.62
N HIS A 108 2.98 -9.52 -14.71
CA HIS A 108 1.79 -10.21 -14.20
C HIS A 108 1.42 -11.46 -15.01
N HIS A 109 2.01 -11.65 -16.18
CA HIS A 109 1.85 -12.87 -16.96
C HIS A 109 2.78 -13.99 -16.46
N GLY A 110 3.95 -13.67 -15.90
CA GLY A 110 4.85 -14.63 -15.24
C GLY A 110 4.49 -14.96 -13.78
N LEU A 111 3.22 -14.75 -13.40
CA LEU A 111 2.63 -15.23 -12.15
C LEU A 111 1.83 -16.51 -12.44
N ASP A 112 2.51 -17.51 -12.96
CA ASP A 112 2.00 -18.87 -13.16
C ASP A 112 2.84 -19.87 -12.39
N ASP A 113 2.52 -21.16 -12.55
CA ASP A 113 3.19 -22.26 -11.86
C ASP A 113 4.49 -22.72 -12.57
N GLU A 114 4.91 -22.05 -13.66
CA GLU A 114 6.10 -22.37 -14.47
C GLU A 114 7.28 -21.43 -14.19
#